data_AF-A0A2N7Q5A8-F1
#
_entry.id   AF-A0A2N7Q5A8-F1
#
_cell.length_a   1.000
_cell.length_b   1.000
_cell.length_c   1.000
_cell.angle_alpha   90.00
_cell.angle_beta   90.00
_cell.angle_gamma   90.00
#
_symmetry.space_group_name_H-M   'P 1'
#
loop_
_entity.id
_entity.type
_entity.pdbx_description
1 polymer ?
#
loop_
_entity_poly.entity_id
_entity_poly.type
_entity_poly.pdbx_seq_one_letter_code
_entity_poly.pdbx_strand_id
1 'polypeptide(L)'
;MSLAPIAIFSYKRPKHIDIMLSSLIKNKEAKESPVFVFIDGPRKDDEKHFQEEISKLVYKYKVFFKSLEIVKRPTNYGLPRNIPEGVEEILNVYDRIIVLEEDLYLSPYFLKFMNDALDFYEAEEKVMHISGYIFPMKKKGLFDTFFIRPASCWGWATWKRAWHFERNPEKLFYMFNKNMIEEFNLGGCTHYFE
;
A
#
# COMPACT_ATOMS: atom_id res chain seq x y z
N MET A 1 2.28 21.86 -0.28
CA MET A 1 2.39 20.43 0.07
C MET A 1 2.73 19.65 -1.19
N SER A 2 3.65 18.69 -1.10
CA SER A 2 3.94 17.76 -2.20
C SER A 2 3.10 16.50 -2.02
N LEU A 3 2.35 16.10 -3.05
CA LEU A 3 1.62 14.84 -3.00
C LEU A 3 2.58 13.66 -2.91
N ALA A 4 2.15 12.62 -2.18
CA ALA A 4 2.92 11.39 -2.06
C ALA A 4 3.05 10.67 -3.42
N PRO A 5 4.21 10.04 -3.70
CA PRO A 5 4.30 9.08 -4.78
C PRO A 5 3.40 7.87 -4.51
N ILE A 6 2.88 7.28 -5.58
CA ILE A 6 2.01 6.11 -5.54
C ILE A 6 2.80 4.92 -6.06
N ALA A 7 2.97 3.88 -5.24
CA ALA A 7 3.53 2.60 -5.64
C ALA A 7 2.43 1.57 -5.83
N ILE A 8 2.40 0.96 -7.00
CA ILE A 8 1.40 -0.03 -7.41
C ILE A 8 2.11 -1.36 -7.60
N PHE A 9 1.62 -2.41 -6.94
CA PHE A 9 2.17 -3.76 -7.03
C PHE A 9 1.22 -4.67 -7.82
N SER A 10 1.75 -5.30 -8.87
CA SER A 10 1.01 -6.14 -9.80
C SER A 10 1.80 -7.40 -10.16
N TYR A 11 1.12 -8.44 -10.64
CA TYR A 11 1.76 -9.69 -11.04
C TYR A 11 1.19 -10.26 -12.33
N LYS A 12 -0.02 -10.84 -12.29
CA LYS A 12 -0.57 -11.60 -13.43
C LYS A 12 -2.07 -11.43 -13.64
N ARG A 13 -2.62 -10.29 -13.22
CA ARG A 13 -4.05 -9.99 -13.39
C ARG A 13 -4.28 -8.72 -14.23
N PRO A 14 -4.02 -8.75 -15.56
CA PRO A 14 -4.20 -7.60 -16.45
C PRO A 14 -5.56 -6.90 -16.32
N LYS A 15 -6.64 -7.67 -16.17
CA LYS A 15 -7.99 -7.10 -15.98
C LYS A 15 -8.14 -6.33 -14.66
N HIS A 16 -7.50 -6.80 -13.59
CA HIS A 16 -7.64 -6.19 -12.28
C HIS A 16 -6.86 -4.88 -12.23
N ILE A 17 -5.61 -4.87 -12.72
CA ILE A 17 -4.83 -3.63 -12.77
C ILE A 17 -5.49 -2.57 -13.67
N ASP A 18 -6.12 -2.96 -14.77
CA ASP A 18 -6.85 -2.03 -15.64
C ASP A 18 -8.04 -1.37 -14.90
N ILE A 19 -8.80 -2.17 -14.14
CA ILE A 19 -9.89 -1.67 -13.29
C ILE A 19 -9.36 -0.75 -12.18
N MET A 20 -8.28 -1.15 -11.52
CA MET A 20 -7.66 -0.39 -10.44
C MET A 20 -7.16 0.96 -10.97
N LEU A 21 -6.41 0.98 -12.08
CA LEU A 21 -5.93 2.21 -12.74
C LEU A 21 -7.09 3.09 -13.21
N SER A 22 -8.13 2.50 -13.80
CA SER A 22 -9.36 3.21 -14.18
C SER A 22 -10.06 3.87 -12.99
N SER A 23 -10.01 3.27 -11.80
CA SER A 23 -10.54 3.90 -10.58
C SER A 23 -9.58 4.96 -10.01
N LEU A 24 -8.27 4.72 -10.11
CA LEU A 24 -7.22 5.63 -9.63
C LEU A 24 -7.27 6.97 -10.36
N ILE A 25 -7.38 6.97 -11.69
CA ILE A 25 -7.42 8.22 -12.48
C ILE A 25 -8.66 9.09 -12.22
N LYS A 26 -9.68 8.57 -11.50
CA LYS A 26 -10.84 9.36 -11.06
C LYS A 26 -10.54 10.22 -9.82
N ASN A 27 -9.40 9.99 -9.15
CA ASN A 27 -8.93 10.84 -8.06
C ASN A 27 -8.24 12.08 -8.64
N LYS A 28 -8.62 13.27 -8.17
CA LYS A 28 -8.14 14.55 -8.73
C LYS A 28 -6.64 14.76 -8.57
N GLU A 29 -6.08 14.16 -7.54
CA GLU A 29 -4.67 14.24 -7.16
C GLU A 29 -3.78 13.39 -8.09
N ALA A 30 -4.34 12.42 -8.82
CA ALA A 30 -3.59 11.49 -9.65
C ALA A 30 -2.67 12.21 -10.66
N LYS A 31 -3.19 13.24 -11.34
CA LYS A 31 -2.44 14.05 -12.32
C LYS A 31 -1.21 14.78 -11.78
N GLU A 32 -1.16 14.99 -10.46
CA GLU A 32 -0.07 15.69 -9.79
C GLU A 32 0.84 14.71 -9.00
N SER A 33 0.50 13.42 -8.96
CA SER A 33 1.25 12.38 -8.26
C SER A 33 2.23 11.64 -9.18
N PRO A 34 3.49 11.44 -8.75
CA PRO A 34 4.36 10.43 -9.34
C PRO A 34 3.81 9.02 -9.12
N VAL A 35 3.86 8.16 -10.13
CA VAL A 35 3.41 6.76 -10.05
C VAL A 35 4.53 5.81 -10.43
N PHE A 36 4.73 4.77 -9.61
CA PHE A 36 5.65 3.68 -9.83
C PHE A 36 4.88 2.36 -9.86
N VAL A 37 5.01 1.58 -10.92
CA VAL A 37 4.32 0.30 -11.07
C VAL A 37 5.34 -0.84 -11.04
N PHE A 38 5.36 -1.57 -9.95
CA PHE A 38 6.18 -2.76 -9.74
C PHE A 38 5.44 -3.99 -10.24
N ILE A 39 5.92 -4.58 -11.33
CA ILE A 39 5.34 -5.79 -11.92
C ILE A 39 6.22 -6.97 -11.59
N ASP A 40 5.72 -7.88 -10.77
CA ASP A 40 6.45 -9.07 -10.33
C ASP A 40 6.81 -10.00 -11.51
N GLY A 41 7.88 -10.78 -11.35
CA GLY A 41 8.34 -11.71 -12.36
C GLY A 41 7.52 -13.00 -12.38
N PRO A 42 7.61 -13.78 -13.47
CA PRO A 42 6.89 -15.04 -13.62
C PRO A 42 7.39 -16.10 -12.63
N ARG A 43 6.49 -16.98 -12.15
CA ARG A 43 6.85 -18.23 -11.45
C ARG A 43 7.16 -19.35 -12.44
N LYS A 44 6.58 -19.27 -13.64
CA LYS A 44 6.67 -20.27 -14.70
C LYS A 44 6.83 -19.59 -16.06
N ASP A 45 7.44 -20.28 -17.01
CA ASP A 45 7.70 -19.73 -18.33
C ASP A 45 6.43 -19.29 -19.09
N ASP A 46 5.31 -19.98 -18.89
CA ASP A 46 4.02 -19.65 -19.50
C ASP A 46 3.41 -18.34 -18.97
N GLU A 47 3.89 -17.82 -17.84
CA GLU A 47 3.42 -16.55 -17.25
C GLU A 47 4.18 -15.33 -17.76
N LYS A 48 5.29 -15.50 -18.51
CA LYS A 48 6.15 -14.40 -18.99
C LYS A 48 5.38 -13.31 -19.75
N HIS A 49 4.33 -13.69 -20.46
CA HIS A 49 3.53 -12.77 -21.26
C HIS A 49 2.76 -11.74 -20.42
N PHE A 50 2.37 -12.07 -19.18
CA PHE A 50 1.58 -11.18 -18.33
C PHE A 50 2.31 -9.88 -17.99
N GLN A 51 3.62 -9.95 -17.73
CA GLN A 51 4.41 -8.77 -17.39
C GLN A 51 4.43 -7.75 -18.56
N GLU A 52 4.49 -8.23 -19.80
CA GLU A 52 4.42 -7.37 -20.99
C GLU A 52 3.01 -6.84 -21.26
N GLU A 53 1.99 -7.67 -21.07
CA GLU A 53 0.59 -7.25 -21.20
C GLU A 53 0.26 -6.13 -20.21
N ILE A 54 0.62 -6.33 -18.93
CA ILE A 54 0.43 -5.35 -17.87
C ILE A 54 1.21 -4.08 -18.18
N SER A 55 2.48 -4.19 -18.61
CA SER A 55 3.29 -3.01 -18.95
C SER A 55 2.67 -2.16 -20.06
N LYS A 56 2.16 -2.82 -21.11
CA LYS A 56 1.46 -2.14 -22.21
C LYS A 56 0.17 -1.48 -21.75
N LEU A 57 -0.60 -2.13 -20.87
CA LEU A 57 -1.81 -1.55 -20.28
C LEU A 57 -1.49 -0.33 -19.44
N VAL A 58 -0.56 -0.47 -18.49
CA VAL A 58 -0.09 0.61 -17.61
C VAL A 58 0.39 1.83 -18.40
N TYR A 59 1.14 1.62 -19.50
CA TYR A 59 1.65 2.72 -20.31
C TYR A 59 0.54 3.59 -20.93
N LYS A 60 -0.65 3.03 -21.21
CA LYS A 60 -1.81 3.80 -21.70
C LYS A 60 -2.28 4.85 -20.70
N TYR A 61 -2.04 4.63 -19.40
CA TYR A 61 -2.46 5.54 -18.34
C TYR A 61 -1.44 6.64 -18.02
N LYS A 62 -0.25 6.61 -18.64
CA LYS A 62 0.86 7.54 -18.34
C LYS A 62 0.46 9.03 -18.39
N VAL A 63 -0.46 9.40 -19.28
CA VAL A 63 -0.92 10.79 -19.46
C VAL A 63 -1.78 11.33 -18.30
N PHE A 64 -2.27 10.46 -17.41
CA PHE A 64 -3.11 10.83 -16.28
C PHE A 64 -2.33 11.08 -14.98
N PHE A 65 -1.00 10.97 -15.02
CA PHE A 65 -0.13 11.10 -13.87
C PHE A 65 0.96 12.14 -14.13
N LYS A 66 1.55 12.68 -13.06
CA LYS A 66 2.69 13.60 -13.17
C LYS A 66 3.89 12.93 -13.82
N SER A 67 4.13 11.68 -13.44
CA SER A 67 5.11 10.78 -14.05
C SER A 67 4.66 9.35 -13.83
N LEU A 68 5.05 8.45 -14.73
CA LEU A 68 4.82 7.02 -14.59
C LEU A 68 6.10 6.25 -14.93
N GLU A 69 6.55 5.43 -13.99
CA GLU A 69 7.68 4.53 -14.13
C GLU A 69 7.22 3.08 -13.93
N ILE A 70 7.74 2.16 -14.74
CA ILE A 70 7.44 0.73 -14.66
C ILE A 70 8.71 -0.01 -14.26
N VAL A 71 8.64 -0.74 -13.16
CA VAL A 71 9.73 -1.56 -12.64
C VAL A 71 9.35 -3.03 -12.80
N LYS A 72 10.01 -3.73 -13.71
CA LYS A 72 9.80 -5.16 -13.95
C LYS A 72 10.76 -5.97 -13.09
N ARG A 73 10.23 -6.86 -12.24
CA ARG A 73 11.07 -7.81 -11.50
C ARG A 73 11.46 -8.97 -12.43
N PRO A 74 12.73 -9.41 -12.40
CA PRO A 74 13.23 -10.46 -13.30
C PRO A 74 12.72 -11.86 -12.93
N THR A 75 12.42 -12.09 -11.65
CA THR A 75 11.91 -13.36 -11.11
C THR A 75 10.73 -13.08 -10.19
N ASN A 76 9.96 -14.11 -9.85
CA ASN A 76 8.88 -13.97 -8.88
C ASN A 76 9.43 -13.71 -7.48
N TYR A 77 9.31 -12.46 -7.03
CA TYR A 77 9.67 -12.04 -5.69
C TYR A 77 8.56 -12.40 -4.70
N GLY A 78 7.31 -12.41 -5.17
CA GLY A 78 6.14 -12.54 -4.31
C GLY A 78 5.95 -11.33 -3.40
N LEU A 79 4.81 -11.28 -2.71
CA LEU A 79 4.49 -10.18 -1.78
C LEU A 79 5.55 -9.95 -0.70
N PRO A 80 6.14 -10.98 -0.05
CA PRO A 80 7.07 -10.78 1.07
C PRO A 80 8.36 -10.05 0.69
N ARG A 81 8.70 -10.03 -0.60
CA ARG A 81 9.91 -9.36 -1.10
C ARG A 81 9.56 -8.16 -1.97
N ASN A 82 8.60 -8.29 -2.89
CA ASN A 82 8.28 -7.25 -3.86
C ASN A 82 7.77 -5.97 -3.18
N ILE A 83 6.84 -6.08 -2.22
CA ILE A 83 6.29 -4.92 -1.52
C ILE A 83 7.36 -4.24 -0.66
N PRO A 84 8.07 -4.92 0.26
CA PRO A 84 9.03 -4.23 1.11
C PRO A 84 10.17 -3.58 0.33
N GLU A 85 10.72 -4.26 -0.68
CA GLU A 85 11.79 -3.69 -1.52
C GLU A 85 11.28 -2.50 -2.33
N GLY A 86 10.10 -2.59 -2.95
CA GLY A 86 9.54 -1.47 -3.71
C GLY A 86 9.22 -0.26 -2.82
N VAL A 87 8.67 -0.48 -1.62
CA VAL A 87 8.43 0.60 -0.66
C VAL A 87 9.74 1.26 -0.24
N GLU A 88 10.77 0.46 0.03
CA GLU A 88 12.09 0.95 0.44
C GLU A 88 12.79 1.73 -0.68
N GLU A 89 12.71 1.26 -1.94
CA GLU A 89 13.19 1.98 -3.12
C GLU A 89 12.58 3.39 -3.21
N ILE A 90 11.26 3.52 -3.01
CA ILE A 90 10.59 4.82 -3.06
C ILE A 90 10.93 5.68 -1.85
N LEU A 91 10.93 5.12 -0.63
CA LEU A 91 11.22 5.88 0.59
C LEU A 91 12.69 6.31 0.72
N ASN A 92 13.58 5.73 -0.07
CA ASN A 92 14.95 6.24 -0.19
C ASN A 92 15.01 7.60 -0.90
N VAL A 93 14.02 7.93 -1.73
CA VAL A 93 13.94 9.18 -2.51
C VAL A 93 12.87 10.14 -1.97
N TYR A 94 11.78 9.61 -1.42
CA TYR A 94 10.62 10.38 -0.94
C TYR A 94 10.38 10.13 0.55
N ASP A 95 9.88 11.13 1.28
CA ASP A 95 9.64 10.99 2.73
C ASP A 95 8.32 10.29 3.08
N ARG A 96 7.50 9.96 2.07
CA ARG A 96 6.18 9.34 2.20
C ARG A 96 5.79 8.59 0.94
N ILE A 97 4.81 7.70 1.05
CA ILE A 97 4.35 6.84 -0.04
C ILE A 97 2.89 6.41 0.16
N ILE A 98 2.16 6.25 -0.94
CA ILE A 98 0.87 5.54 -1.00
C ILE A 98 1.09 4.21 -1.72
N VAL A 99 0.62 3.12 -1.16
CA VAL A 99 0.82 1.75 -1.65
C VAL A 99 -0.52 1.13 -2.04
N LEU A 100 -0.56 0.56 -3.24
CA LEU A 100 -1.75 -0.06 -3.85
C LEU A 100 -1.41 -1.44 -4.42
N GLU A 101 -2.37 -2.36 -4.34
CA GLU A 101 -2.33 -3.67 -5.00
C GLU A 101 -3.23 -3.68 -6.24
N GLU A 102 -2.96 -4.57 -7.20
CA GLU A 102 -3.67 -4.60 -8.49
C GLU A 102 -5.17 -4.94 -8.40
N ASP A 103 -5.64 -5.52 -7.28
CA ASP A 103 -7.01 -5.97 -7.08
C ASP A 103 -7.89 -5.01 -6.25
N LEU A 104 -7.48 -3.75 -6.12
CA LEU A 104 -8.24 -2.72 -5.44
C LEU A 104 -9.16 -1.93 -6.39
N TYR A 105 -10.29 -1.44 -5.85
CA TYR A 105 -11.13 -0.43 -6.51
C TYR A 105 -11.23 0.80 -5.61
N LEU A 106 -10.79 1.96 -6.12
CA LEU A 106 -10.61 3.15 -5.31
C LEU A 106 -11.82 4.09 -5.35
N SER A 107 -12.13 4.68 -4.20
CA SER A 107 -13.00 5.85 -4.11
C SER A 107 -12.37 7.03 -4.88
N PRO A 108 -13.16 7.93 -5.50
CA PRO A 108 -12.63 9.15 -6.12
C PRO A 108 -12.05 10.18 -5.11
N TYR A 109 -12.19 9.91 -3.81
CA TYR A 109 -11.62 10.71 -2.71
C TYR A 109 -10.47 10.02 -1.98
N PHE A 110 -10.05 8.84 -2.44
CA PHE A 110 -9.02 8.03 -1.79
C PHE A 110 -7.69 8.78 -1.67
N LEU A 111 -7.18 9.35 -2.78
CA LEU A 111 -5.90 10.05 -2.75
C LEU A 111 -5.96 11.33 -1.92
N LYS A 112 -7.09 12.05 -1.95
CA LYS A 112 -7.31 13.19 -1.07
C LYS A 112 -7.18 12.79 0.40
N PHE A 113 -7.92 11.77 0.82
CA PHE A 113 -7.87 11.27 2.19
C PHE A 113 -6.45 10.87 2.60
N MET A 114 -5.75 10.13 1.74
CA MET A 114 -4.38 9.69 2.03
C MET A 114 -3.42 10.86 2.20
N ASN A 115 -3.44 11.84 1.30
CA ASN A 115 -2.54 12.98 1.39
C ASN A 115 -2.87 13.90 2.58
N ASP A 116 -4.16 14.19 2.80
CA ASP A 116 -4.61 14.99 3.94
C ASP A 116 -4.16 14.33 5.27
N ALA A 117 -4.28 13.01 5.40
CA ALA A 117 -3.86 12.28 6.58
C ALA A 117 -2.34 12.20 6.73
N LEU A 118 -1.61 12.01 5.61
CA LEU A 118 -0.14 12.05 5.61
C LEU A 118 0.40 13.40 6.06
N ASP A 119 -0.26 14.49 5.65
CA ASP A 119 0.09 15.84 6.07
C ASP A 119 -0.29 16.09 7.53
N PHE A 120 -1.50 15.71 7.95
CA PHE A 120 -2.00 15.96 9.30
C PHE A 120 -1.20 15.21 10.38
N TYR A 121 -0.83 13.96 10.13
CA TYR A 121 -0.11 13.11 11.08
C TYR A 121 1.40 13.10 10.87
N GLU A 122 1.96 14.00 10.03
CA GLU A 122 3.39 14.00 9.69
C GLU A 122 4.29 14.02 10.94
N ALA A 123 3.95 14.80 11.95
CA ALA A 123 4.71 14.94 13.20
C ALA A 123 4.28 13.98 14.34
N GLU A 124 3.24 13.16 14.14
CA GLU A 124 2.76 12.23 15.18
C GLU A 124 3.50 10.89 15.07
N GLU A 125 4.53 10.71 15.88
CA GLU A 125 5.40 9.53 15.85
C GLU A 125 4.68 8.22 16.12
N LYS A 126 3.58 8.24 16.89
CA LYS A 126 2.78 7.03 17.17
C LYS A 126 1.95 6.56 15.97
N VAL A 127 1.69 7.44 15.01
CA VAL A 127 0.97 7.09 13.79
C VAL A 127 1.99 6.63 12.75
N MET A 128 1.94 5.35 12.42
CA MET A 128 2.84 4.71 11.45
C MET A 128 2.19 4.44 10.10
N HIS A 129 0.86 4.40 10.04
CA HIS A 129 0.12 3.84 8.92
C HIS A 129 -1.22 4.54 8.75
N ILE A 130 -1.53 4.93 7.51
CA ILE A 130 -2.87 5.37 7.11
C ILE A 130 -3.54 4.24 6.34
N SER A 131 -4.66 3.73 6.85
CA SER A 131 -5.44 2.69 6.17
C SER A 131 -6.55 3.30 5.32
N GLY A 132 -6.69 2.81 4.08
CA GLY A 132 -7.81 3.13 3.20
C GLY A 132 -8.98 2.15 3.30
N TYR A 133 -8.84 1.12 4.14
CA TYR A 133 -9.82 0.06 4.30
C TYR A 133 -10.22 -0.16 5.76
N ILE A 134 -11.48 -0.52 5.95
CA ILE A 134 -12.03 -1.00 7.22
C ILE A 134 -13.00 -2.14 6.95
N PHE A 135 -12.96 -3.17 7.80
CA PHE A 135 -13.88 -4.30 7.68
C PHE A 135 -15.34 -3.85 7.82
N PRO A 136 -16.31 -4.54 7.19
CA PRO A 136 -17.72 -4.27 7.40
C PRO A 136 -18.07 -4.34 8.90
N MET A 137 -18.50 -3.20 9.45
CA MET A 137 -18.82 -3.09 10.88
C MET A 137 -19.98 -2.15 11.13
N LYS A 138 -20.59 -2.26 12.30
CA LYS A 138 -21.61 -1.32 12.77
C LYS A 138 -20.94 0.02 13.07
N LYS A 139 -21.33 1.06 12.32
CA LYS A 139 -20.74 2.41 12.42
C LYS A 139 -21.30 3.27 13.56
N LYS A 140 -22.27 2.75 14.32
CA LYS A 140 -22.99 3.55 15.33
C LYS A 140 -22.03 3.99 16.44
N GLY A 141 -21.83 5.30 16.58
CA GLY A 141 -20.97 5.88 17.60
C GLY A 141 -19.49 5.95 17.23
N LEU A 142 -19.10 5.62 15.99
CA LEU A 142 -17.75 5.83 15.49
C LEU A 142 -17.62 7.20 14.84
N PHE A 143 -16.47 7.83 15.04
CA PHE A 143 -16.05 9.01 14.27
C PHE A 143 -15.74 8.61 12.82
N ASP A 144 -15.70 9.61 11.93
CA ASP A 144 -15.35 9.40 10.52
C ASP A 144 -13.94 8.81 10.34
N THR A 145 -13.04 9.07 11.29
CA THR A 145 -11.70 8.48 11.38
C THR A 145 -11.39 8.09 12.83
N PHE A 146 -10.62 7.03 13.01
CA PHE A 146 -10.23 6.54 14.34
C PHE A 146 -8.95 5.69 14.24
N PHE A 147 -8.31 5.45 15.37
CA PHE A 147 -7.09 4.64 15.46
C PHE A 147 -7.40 3.19 15.79
N ILE A 148 -6.66 2.29 15.14
CA ILE A 148 -6.56 0.87 15.50
C ILE A 148 -5.09 0.48 15.49
N ARG A 149 -4.72 -0.53 16.28
CA ARG A 149 -3.34 -1.02 16.36
C ARG A 149 -2.89 -1.85 15.13
N PRO A 150 -3.73 -2.74 14.56
CA PRO A 150 -3.35 -3.53 13.40
C PRO A 150 -3.25 -2.67 12.14
N ALA A 151 -2.23 -2.92 11.32
CA ALA A 151 -2.14 -2.36 9.98
C ALA A 151 -3.04 -3.12 9.00
N SER A 152 -3.42 -2.46 7.90
CA SER A 152 -4.13 -3.07 6.77
C SER A 152 -3.26 -3.02 5.52
N CYS A 153 -3.47 -3.94 4.57
CA CYS A 153 -2.74 -3.92 3.30
C CYS A 153 -3.57 -3.38 2.12
N TRP A 154 -4.89 -3.21 2.28
CA TRP A 154 -5.79 -2.85 1.17
C TRP A 154 -5.85 -1.34 0.92
N GLY A 155 -4.76 -0.83 0.34
CA GLY A 155 -4.59 0.58 0.03
C GLY A 155 -4.20 1.37 1.27
N TRP A 156 -2.95 1.77 1.35
CA TRP A 156 -2.41 2.39 2.55
C TRP A 156 -1.34 3.42 2.25
N ALA A 157 -0.96 4.19 3.27
CA ALA A 157 0.14 5.13 3.17
C ALA A 157 1.01 5.13 4.42
N THR A 158 2.27 5.53 4.26
CA THR A 158 3.23 5.66 5.37
C THR A 158 4.28 6.73 5.07
N TRP A 159 5.12 6.99 6.06
CA TRP A 159 6.27 7.89 5.99
C TRP A 159 7.56 7.09 6.09
N LYS A 160 8.65 7.69 5.58
CA LYS A 160 10.01 7.18 5.76
C LYS A 160 10.34 6.97 7.24
N ARG A 161 9.98 7.94 8.10
CA ARG A 161 10.17 7.85 9.56
C ARG A 161 9.51 6.62 10.20
N ALA A 162 8.42 6.12 9.61
CA ALA A 162 7.66 4.99 10.13
C ALA A 162 8.08 3.65 9.51
N TRP A 163 8.99 3.66 8.53
CA TRP A 163 9.45 2.45 7.81
C TRP A 163 10.70 1.80 8.43
N HIS A 164 11.00 2.13 9.69
CA HIS A 164 12.12 1.60 10.45
C HIS A 164 11.59 0.78 11.64
N PHE A 165 11.34 -0.51 11.41
CA PHE A 165 10.85 -1.43 12.43
C PHE A 165 11.49 -2.82 12.28
N GLU A 166 11.43 -3.62 13.35
CA GLU A 166 11.91 -5.00 13.35
C GLU A 166 11.08 -5.84 12.37
N ARG A 167 11.72 -6.44 11.38
CA ARG A 167 11.06 -7.22 10.33
C ARG A 167 11.06 -8.72 10.61
N ASN A 168 11.85 -9.20 11.58
CA ASN A 168 11.92 -10.61 11.91
C ASN A 168 10.71 -11.02 12.78
N PRO A 169 9.76 -11.81 12.25
CA PRO A 169 8.56 -12.20 13.00
C PRO A 169 8.89 -13.11 14.19
N GLU A 170 9.89 -13.98 14.09
CA GLU A 170 10.30 -14.85 15.21
C GLU A 170 10.84 -14.01 16.36
N LYS A 171 11.69 -13.03 16.05
CA LYS A 171 12.23 -12.13 17.07
C LYS A 171 11.11 -11.33 17.74
N LEU A 172 10.17 -10.79 16.96
CA LEU A 172 9.00 -10.10 17.48
C LEU A 172 8.16 -11.01 18.39
N PHE A 173 7.92 -12.25 17.96
CA PHE A 173 7.14 -13.23 18.73
C PHE A 173 7.73 -13.45 20.13
N TYR A 174 9.06 -13.60 20.23
CA TYR A 174 9.73 -13.78 21.52
C TYR A 174 9.85 -12.50 22.36
N MET A 175 9.59 -11.32 21.79
CA MET A 175 9.60 -10.04 22.52
C MET A 175 8.28 -9.75 23.25
N PHE A 176 7.18 -10.39 22.85
CA PHE A 176 5.87 -10.09 23.39
C PHE A 176 5.69 -10.67 24.81
N ASN A 177 5.29 -9.81 25.74
CA ASN A 177 4.82 -10.23 27.05
C ASN A 177 3.28 -10.37 27.06
N LYS A 178 2.72 -10.92 28.14
CA LYS A 178 1.27 -11.16 28.28
C LYS A 178 0.41 -9.92 27.99
N ASN A 179 0.84 -8.74 28.43
CA ASN A 179 0.09 -7.50 28.22
C ASN A 179 0.14 -7.08 26.75
N MET A 180 1.30 -7.20 26.09
CA MET A 180 1.44 -6.91 24.65
C MET A 180 0.58 -7.85 23.80
N ILE A 181 0.49 -9.12 24.19
CA ILE A 181 -0.37 -10.11 23.53
C ILE A 181 -1.84 -9.70 23.65
N GLU A 182 -2.29 -9.33 24.85
CA GLU A 182 -3.67 -8.87 25.08
C GLU A 182 -3.98 -7.61 24.26
N GLU A 183 -3.07 -6.64 24.21
CA GLU A 183 -3.22 -5.43 23.41
C GLU A 183 -3.25 -5.70 21.90
N PHE A 184 -2.39 -6.59 21.42
CA PHE A 184 -2.33 -7.00 20.01
C PHE A 184 -3.59 -7.74 19.57
N ASN A 185 -4.16 -8.54 20.48
CA ASN A 185 -5.45 -9.21 20.34
C ASN A 185 -6.64 -8.29 20.61
N LEU A 186 -6.44 -6.96 20.60
CA LEU A 186 -7.48 -5.94 20.78
C LEU A 186 -8.31 -6.15 22.07
N GLY A 187 -7.64 -6.48 23.17
CA GLY A 187 -8.30 -6.76 24.44
C GLY A 187 -9.08 -8.08 24.45
N GLY A 188 -8.62 -9.07 23.67
CA GLY A 188 -9.26 -10.39 23.56
C GLY A 188 -10.44 -10.45 22.58
N CYS A 189 -10.64 -9.40 21.78
CA CYS A 189 -11.65 -9.39 20.71
C CYS A 189 -11.18 -10.16 19.46
N THR A 190 -9.88 -10.43 19.34
CA THR A 190 -9.27 -11.19 18.24
C THR A 190 -8.23 -12.19 18.77
N HIS A 191 -7.81 -13.11 17.90
CA HIS A 191 -6.83 -14.17 18.18
C HIS A 191 -5.66 -14.07 17.18
N TYR A 192 -5.02 -12.91 17.11
CA TYR A 192 -3.96 -12.65 16.13
C TYR A 192 -2.59 -13.20 16.54
N PHE A 193 -2.36 -13.41 17.83
CA PHE A 193 -1.07 -13.88 18.37
C PHE A 193 -0.99 -15.42 18.55
N GLU A 194 -1.92 -16.19 17.97
CA GLU A 194 -1.97 -17.66 18.12
C GLU A 194 -1.14 -18.41 17.07
#